data_AF-A0A505IL22-F1
#
_entry.id   AF-A0A505IL22-F1
#
_cell.length_a   1.000
_cell.length_b   1.000
_cell.length_c   1.000
_cell.angle_alpha   90.00
_cell.angle_beta   90.00
_cell.angle_gamma   90.00
#
_symmetry.space_group_name_H-M   'P 1'
#
loop_
_entity.id
_entity.type
_entity.pdbx_description
1 polymer ?
#
loop_
_entity_poly.entity_id
_entity_poly.type
_entity_poly.pdbx_seq_one_letter_code
_entity_poly.pdbx_strand_id
1 'polypeptide(L)'
;MDIQKALLNFITDGVVTCNHLANFYDTFHEDKEFTDAVKVLSRSIVIDMGQLKEELYASEDANILGAKEYMQKYYPSAISLIDLIPKDKRRFVY
;
A
#
# COMPACT_ATOMS: atom_id res chain seq x y z
N MET A 1 16.00 -5.52 -7.20
CA MET A 1 15.73 -5.58 -5.74
C MET A 1 15.22 -6.98 -5.45
N ASP A 2 15.55 -7.58 -4.32
CA ASP A 2 15.08 -8.93 -3.96
C ASP A 2 13.76 -8.84 -3.18
N ILE A 3 12.76 -9.64 -3.57
CA ILE A 3 11.41 -9.59 -2.99
C ILE A 3 11.38 -10.04 -1.53
N GLN A 4 12.19 -11.03 -1.15
CA GLN A 4 12.24 -11.53 0.23
C GLN A 4 12.82 -10.47 1.16
N LYS A 5 13.86 -9.76 0.71
CA LYS A 5 14.44 -8.64 1.45
C LYS A 5 13.46 -7.47 1.60
N ALA A 6 12.73 -7.11 0.53
CA ALA A 6 11.71 -6.08 0.59
C ALA A 6 10.57 -6.48 1.54
N LEU A 7 10.11 -7.72 1.46
CA LEU A 7 9.08 -8.27 2.34
C LEU A 7 9.49 -8.23 3.82
N LEU A 8 10.73 -8.61 4.13
CA LEU A 8 11.24 -8.58 5.52
C LEU A 8 11.20 -7.16 6.10
N ASN A 9 11.56 -6.15 5.30
CA ASN A 9 11.49 -4.75 5.74
C ASN A 9 10.05 -4.35 6.07
N PHE A 10 9.09 -4.66 5.19
CA PHE A 10 7.67 -4.35 5.41
C PHE A 10 7.11 -4.96 6.69
N ILE A 11 7.47 -6.22 6.96
CA ILE A 11 7.00 -6.93 8.16
C ILE A 11 7.64 -6.35 9.43
N THR A 12 8.91 -5.94 9.35
CA THR A 12 9.64 -5.39 10.51
C THR A 12 9.09 -4.04 10.91
N ASP A 13 8.79 -3.18 9.93
CA ASP A 13 8.20 -1.86 10.18
C ASP A 13 6.74 -2.01 10.65
N GLY A 14 6.00 -2.99 10.10
CA GLY A 14 4.63 -3.34 10.46
C GLY A 14 3.58 -2.29 10.07
N VAL A 15 4.00 -1.05 9.84
CA VAL A 15 3.18 0.08 9.37
C VAL A 15 3.77 0.55 8.04
N VAL A 16 2.95 0.57 7.00
CA VAL A 16 3.39 0.87 5.63
C VAL A 16 2.44 1.84 4.96
N THR A 17 2.97 2.74 4.15
CA THR A 17 2.19 3.79 3.52
C THR A 17 1.78 3.40 2.09
N CYS A 18 0.88 4.17 1.46
CA CYS A 18 0.50 3.94 0.07
C CYS A 18 1.69 4.01 -0.90
N ASN A 19 2.70 4.85 -0.61
CA ASN A 19 3.93 4.91 -1.38
C ASN A 19 4.71 3.59 -1.32
N HIS A 20 4.88 3.02 -0.12
CA HIS A 20 5.53 1.73 0.04
C HIS A 20 4.79 0.63 -0.75
N LEU A 21 3.47 0.57 -0.61
CA LEU A 21 2.65 -0.43 -1.32
C LEU A 21 2.72 -0.29 -2.85
N ALA A 22 2.66 0.94 -3.37
CA ALA A 22 2.80 1.21 -4.80
C ALA A 22 4.17 0.75 -5.31
N ASN A 23 5.25 1.16 -4.64
CA ASN A 23 6.61 0.77 -5.00
C ASN A 23 6.80 -0.75 -4.97
N PHE A 24 6.23 -1.43 -3.97
CA PHE A 24 6.29 -2.89 -3.88
C PHE A 24 5.57 -3.55 -5.06
N TYR A 25 4.35 -3.09 -5.38
CA TYR A 25 3.58 -3.61 -6.50
C TYR A 25 4.30 -3.39 -7.84
N ASP A 26 4.71 -2.16 -8.12
CA ASP A 26 5.38 -1.80 -9.38
C ASP A 26 6.68 -2.58 -9.58
N THR A 27 7.41 -2.86 -8.50
CA THR A 27 8.66 -3.62 -8.57
C THR A 27 8.43 -5.12 -8.74
N PHE A 28 7.42 -5.70 -8.09
CA PHE A 28 7.34 -7.14 -7.87
C PHE A 28 6.10 -7.83 -8.41
N HIS A 29 5.10 -7.13 -8.99
CA HIS A 29 3.85 -7.78 -9.39
C HIS A 29 4.02 -8.90 -10.44
N GLU A 30 5.10 -8.89 -11.22
CA GLU A 30 5.46 -9.95 -12.17
C GLU A 30 6.40 -11.02 -11.57
N ASP A 31 6.86 -10.83 -10.34
CA ASP A 31 7.75 -11.79 -9.67
C ASP A 31 6.98 -13.08 -9.32
N LYS A 32 7.62 -14.22 -9.53
CA LYS A 32 7.03 -15.55 -9.25
C LYS A 32 6.64 -15.74 -7.77
N GLU A 33 7.32 -15.07 -6.84
CA GLU A 33 7.08 -15.17 -5.40
C GLU A 33 6.07 -14.13 -4.90
N PHE A 34 5.60 -13.23 -5.78
CA PHE A 34 4.70 -12.13 -5.43
C PHE A 34 3.44 -12.57 -4.71
N THR A 35 2.78 -13.61 -5.23
CA THR A 35 1.53 -14.12 -4.64
C THR A 35 1.74 -14.60 -3.21
N ASP A 36 2.89 -15.22 -2.91
CA ASP A 36 3.20 -15.67 -1.56
C ASP A 36 3.62 -14.51 -0.65
N ALA A 37 4.35 -13.53 -1.17
CA ALA A 37 4.66 -12.30 -0.45
C ALA A 37 3.38 -11.55 -0.03
N VAL A 38 2.39 -11.41 -0.91
CA VAL A 38 1.09 -10.77 -0.61
C VAL A 38 0.35 -11.51 0.52
N LYS A 39 0.37 -12.86 0.52
CA LYS A 39 -0.23 -13.65 1.62
C LYS A 39 0.44 -13.34 2.96
N VAL A 40 1.76 -13.16 2.99
CA VAL A 40 2.49 -12.82 4.21
C VAL A 40 2.21 -11.38 4.63
N LEU A 41 2.25 -10.43 3.71
CA LEU A 41 1.90 -9.02 3.97
C LEU A 41 0.51 -8.90 4.59
N SER A 42 -0.50 -9.58 4.03
CA SER A 42 -1.89 -9.53 4.52
C SER A 42 -2.06 -9.84 6.01
N ARG A 43 -1.10 -10.50 6.65
CA ARG A 43 -1.15 -10.88 8.07
C ARG A 43 -0.29 -10.00 8.96
N SER A 44 0.58 -9.20 8.37
CA SER A 44 1.75 -8.65 9.06
C SER A 44 1.83 -7.13 9.01
N ILE A 45 1.11 -6.49 8.07
CA ILE A 45 1.16 -5.03 7.90
C ILE A 45 -0.14 -4.34 8.27
N VAL A 46 -0.02 -3.07 8.60
CA VAL A 46 -1.10 -2.09 8.72
C VAL A 46 -0.81 -0.94 7.77
N ILE A 47 -1.83 -0.48 7.08
CA ILE A 47 -1.72 0.55 6.05
C ILE A 47 -1.94 1.92 6.71
N ASP A 48 -0.91 2.75 6.70
CA ASP A 48 -0.95 4.11 7.20
C ASP A 48 -1.55 5.05 6.14
N MET A 49 -2.72 5.58 6.44
CA MET A 49 -3.44 6.55 5.61
C MET A 49 -3.09 8.01 5.98
N GLY A 50 -2.27 8.23 7.01
CA GLY A 50 -1.78 9.55 7.44
C GLY A 50 -1.03 10.26 6.32
N GLN A 51 -0.11 9.55 5.63
CA GLN A 51 0.57 10.06 4.44
C GLN A 51 -0.44 10.62 3.42
N LEU A 52 -1.48 9.84 3.12
CA LEU A 52 -2.44 10.17 2.07
C LEU A 52 -3.32 11.36 2.45
N LYS A 53 -3.63 11.49 3.73
CA LYS A 53 -4.35 12.64 4.29
C LYS A 53 -3.52 13.92 4.20
N GLU A 54 -2.26 13.88 4.60
CA GLU A 54 -1.36 15.03 4.51
C GLU A 54 -1.16 15.49 3.05
N GLU A 55 -0.94 14.54 2.15
CA GLU A 55 -0.81 14.81 0.71
C GLU A 55 -2.10 15.39 0.11
N LEU A 56 -3.27 14.82 0.44
CA LEU A 56 -4.54 15.34 -0.02
C LEU A 56 -4.74 16.79 0.45
N TYR A 57 -4.49 17.09 1.73
CA TYR A 57 -4.65 18.46 2.24
C TYR A 57 -3.68 19.47 1.61
N ALA A 58 -2.48 19.03 1.24
CA ALA A 58 -1.50 19.88 0.55
C ALA A 58 -1.75 20.00 -0.96
N SER A 59 -2.58 19.13 -1.55
CA SER A 59 -2.85 19.09 -2.98
C SER A 59 -3.91 20.10 -3.42
N GLU A 60 -3.88 20.47 -4.70
CA GLU A 60 -4.94 21.27 -5.34
C GLU A 60 -6.31 20.54 -5.33
N ASP A 61 -6.29 19.22 -5.13
CA ASP A 61 -7.47 18.38 -5.07
C ASP A 61 -8.15 18.33 -3.69
N ALA A 62 -7.61 19.00 -2.65
CA ALA A 62 -8.10 18.92 -1.26
C ALA A 62 -9.61 19.18 -1.09
N ASN A 63 -10.17 20.04 -1.95
CA ASN A 63 -11.61 20.39 -1.93
C ASN A 63 -12.43 19.65 -3.00
N ILE A 64 -11.79 18.82 -3.80
CA ILE A 64 -12.36 18.15 -4.97
C ILE A 64 -12.46 16.64 -4.73
N LEU A 65 -11.44 16.04 -4.13
CA LEU A 65 -11.31 14.60 -3.94
C LEU A 65 -11.41 14.23 -2.45
N GLY A 66 -12.02 13.09 -2.16
CA GLY A 66 -11.84 12.41 -0.89
C GLY A 66 -10.56 11.58 -0.89
N ALA A 67 -10.17 11.05 0.27
CA ALA A 67 -8.95 10.24 0.41
C ALA A 67 -8.96 9.00 -0.50
N LYS A 68 -10.12 8.38 -0.73
CA LYS A 68 -10.23 7.22 -1.61
C LYS A 68 -10.00 7.61 -3.08
N GLU A 69 -10.61 8.71 -3.52
CA GLU A 69 -10.46 9.23 -4.88
C GLU A 69 -9.03 9.72 -5.13
N TYR A 70 -8.42 10.35 -4.14
CA TYR A 70 -7.01 10.75 -4.18
C TYR A 70 -6.10 9.53 -4.32
N MET A 71 -6.32 8.49 -3.51
CA MET A 71 -5.58 7.22 -3.63
C MET A 71 -5.76 6.58 -5.01
N GLN A 72 -6.96 6.63 -5.58
CA GLN A 72 -7.22 6.11 -6.93
C GLN A 72 -6.47 6.88 -8.03
N LYS A 73 -6.37 8.19 -7.88
CA LYS A 73 -5.70 9.06 -8.85
C LYS A 73 -4.18 8.93 -8.76
N TYR A 74 -3.62 8.90 -7.56
CA TYR A 74 -2.17 9.02 -7.33
C TYR A 74 -1.47 7.72 -6.96
N TYR A 75 -2.20 6.72 -6.44
CA TYR A 75 -1.64 5.43 -6.01
C TYR A 75 -2.41 4.22 -6.57
N PRO A 76 -2.65 4.13 -7.89
CA PRO A 76 -3.37 3.00 -8.48
C PRO A 76 -2.67 1.66 -8.20
N SER A 77 -1.34 1.61 -8.18
CA SER A 77 -0.58 0.39 -7.86
C SER A 77 -0.74 -0.05 -6.41
N ALA A 78 -0.82 0.89 -5.47
CA ALA A 78 -1.13 0.55 -4.09
C ALA A 78 -2.52 -0.07 -3.98
N ILE A 79 -3.51 0.45 -4.71
CA ILE A 79 -4.85 -0.15 -4.78
C ILE A 79 -4.79 -1.57 -5.32
N SER A 80 -4.07 -1.79 -6.41
CA SER A 80 -3.90 -3.14 -6.97
C SER A 80 -3.37 -4.12 -5.93
N LEU A 81 -2.36 -3.74 -5.15
CA LEU A 81 -1.86 -4.59 -4.05
C LEU A 81 -2.90 -4.79 -2.94
N ILE A 82 -3.56 -3.72 -2.50
CA ILE A 82 -4.57 -3.76 -1.43
C ILE A 82 -5.74 -4.65 -1.85
N ASP A 83 -6.11 -4.64 -3.11
CA ASP A 83 -7.23 -5.44 -3.61
C ASP A 83 -6.93 -6.93 -3.65
N LEU A 84 -5.66 -7.32 -3.70
CA LEU A 84 -5.22 -8.71 -3.50
C LEU A 84 -5.26 -9.16 -2.04
N ILE A 85 -5.32 -8.22 -1.08
CA ILE A 85 -5.48 -8.53 0.34
C ILE A 85 -6.97 -8.79 0.64
N PRO A 86 -7.34 -9.91 1.30
CA PRO A 86 -8.71 -10.17 1.72
C PRO A 86 -9.28 -9.02 2.58
N LYS A 87 -10.53 -8.62 2.34
CA LYS A 87 -11.14 -7.43 2.98
C LYS A 87 -11.11 -7.48 4.51
N ASP A 88 -11.30 -8.67 5.10
CA ASP A 88 -11.25 -8.93 6.55
C ASP A 88 -9.85 -8.79 7.16
N LYS A 89 -8.81 -8.76 6.31
CA LYS A 89 -7.40 -8.64 6.71
C LYS A 89 -6.79 -7.27 6.44
N ARG A 90 -7.49 -6.39 5.71
CA ARG A 90 -7.04 -5.02 5.47
C ARG A 90 -7.14 -4.25 6.79
N ARG A 91 -6.02 -3.77 7.30
CA ARG A 91 -5.95 -2.93 8.50
C ARG A 91 -5.46 -1.55 8.10
N PHE A 92 -6.17 -0.51 8.52
CA PHE A 92 -5.84 0.88 8.23
C PHE A 92 -5.68 1.67 9.52
N VAL A 93 -4.69 2.56 9.57
CA VAL A 93 -4.46 3.52 10.66
C VAL A 93 -4.32 4.95 10.10
N TYR A 94 -4.50 5.95 10.95
CA TYR A 94 -4.52 7.37 10.62
C TYR A 94 -3.64 8.18 11.58
#